data_AF-A0A382WTH0-F1
#
_entry.id   AF-A0A382WTH0-F1
#
_cell.length_a   1.000
_cell.length_b   1.000
_cell.length_c   1.000
_cell.angle_alpha   90.00
_cell.angle_beta   90.00
_cell.angle_gamma   90.00
#
_symmetry.space_group_name_H-M   'P 1'
#
loop_
_entity.id
_entity.type
_entity.pdbx_description
1 polymer ?
#
loop_
_entity_poly.entity_id
_entity_poly.type
_entity_poly.pdbx_seq_one_letter_code
_entity_poly.pdbx_strand_id
1 'polypeptide(L)' 'VGVERIFPLHSPRIEKLEILARGKVRRAKLYYLRERFGKAARIKGTRLQIPEVGAQSQVIQLSENAETPAKEEAKEPTT' A
#
# COMPACT_ATOMS: atom_id res chain seq x y z
N VAL A 1 16.33 -0.02 -17.10
CA VAL A 1 15.59 -0.94 -18.00
C VAL A 1 14.10 -0.77 -17.72
N GLY A 2 13.28 -0.47 -18.75
CA GLY A 2 11.82 -0.37 -18.60
C GLY A 2 11.16 -1.76 -18.70
N VAL A 3 10.11 -2.02 -17.94
CA VAL A 3 9.39 -3.30 -17.91
C VAL A 3 7.92 -3.07 -18.18
N GLU A 4 7.34 -3.89 -19.06
CA GLU A 4 5.89 -3.94 -19.31
C GLU A 4 5.29 -5.15 -18.61
N ARG A 5 4.09 -5.00 -18.03
CA ARG A 5 3.35 -6.07 -17.36
C ARG A 5 1.88 -6.03 -17.74
N ILE A 6 1.24 -7.20 -17.80
CA ILE A 6 -0.19 -7.36 -18.03
C ILE A 6 -0.79 -7.95 -16.75
N PHE A 7 -1.85 -7.31 -16.23
CA PHE A 7 -2.51 -7.71 -15.00
C PHE A 7 -3.93 -8.20 -15.30
N PRO A 8 -4.28 -9.47 -14.98
CA PRO A 8 -5.65 -9.94 -15.05
C PRO A 8 -6.52 -9.29 -13.96
N LEU A 9 -7.78 -8.97 -14.26
CA LEU A 9 -8.68 -8.25 -13.35
C LEU A 9 -9.06 -9.04 -12.09
N HIS A 10 -9.17 -10.38 -12.19
CA HIS A 10 -9.59 -11.26 -11.10
C HIS A 10 -8.46 -12.17 -10.60
N SER A 11 -7.20 -11.72 -10.71
CA SER A 11 -6.07 -12.50 -10.23
C SER A 11 -5.98 -12.46 -8.71
N PRO A 12 -5.87 -13.62 -8.01
CA PRO A 12 -5.70 -13.65 -6.56
C PRO A 12 -4.33 -13.12 -6.09
N ARG A 13 -3.39 -12.88 -7.01
CA ARG A 13 -2.06 -12.33 -6.71
C ARG A 13 -2.05 -10.81 -6.55
N ILE A 14 -3.16 -10.13 -6.81
CA ILE A 14 -3.26 -8.67 -6.78
C ILE A 14 -4.22 -8.29 -5.67
N GLU A 15 -3.73 -7.53 -4.69
CA GLU A 15 -4.53 -7.08 -3.55
C GLU A 15 -5.45 -5.91 -3.92
N LYS A 16 -4.90 -4.85 -4.55
CA LYS A 16 -5.64 -3.64 -4.90
C LYS A 16 -5.06 -2.94 -6.13
N LEU A 17 -5.94 -2.33 -6.93
CA LEU A 17 -5.56 -1.44 -8.02
C LEU A 17 -5.99 0.00 -7.67
N GLU A 18 -5.01 0.88 -7.46
CA GLU A 18 -5.25 2.28 -7.14
C GLU A 18 -4.80 3.22 -8.26
N ILE A 19 -5.58 4.29 -8.47
CA ILE A 19 -5.26 5.29 -9.48
C ILE A 19 -4.43 6.41 -8.82
N LEU A 20 -3.10 6.34 -8.99
CA LEU A 20 -2.18 7.35 -8.45
C LEU A 20 -2.27 8.71 -9.17
N ALA A 21 -2.44 8.68 -10.49
CA ALA A 21 -2.49 9.87 -11.32
C ALA A 21 -3.35 9.64 -12.55
N ARG A 22 -4.05 10.69 -13.00
CA ARG A 22 -4.82 10.68 -14.24
C ARG A 22 -4.10 11.54 -15.29
N GLY A 23 -3.70 10.91 -16.39
CA GLY A 23 -3.11 11.59 -17.55
C GLY A 23 -4.10 11.66 -18.72
N LYS A 24 -4.19 12.82 -19.38
CA LYS A 24 -5.04 12.98 -20.58
C LYS A 24 -4.28 12.51 -21.82
N VAL A 25 -4.78 11.49 -22.50
CA VAL A 25 -4.21 10.93 -23.73
C VAL A 25 -5.23 10.95 -24.85
N ARG A 26 -4.76 10.98 -26.10
CA ARG A 26 -5.63 11.00 -27.30
C ARG A 26 -5.89 9.62 -27.89
N ARG A 27 -5.00 8.65 -27.64
CA ARG A 27 -5.06 7.30 -28.20
C ARG A 27 -5.38 6.31 -27.08
N ALA A 28 -6.21 5.31 -27.37
CA ALA A 28 -6.54 4.24 -26.41
C ALA A 28 -5.35 3.29 -26.15
N LYS A 29 -4.53 3.03 -27.17
CA LYS A 29 -3.31 2.22 -27.07
C LYS A 29 -2.08 3.11 -27.03
N LEU A 30 -1.24 2.94 -26.02
CA LEU A 30 -0.07 3.81 -25.75
C LEU A 30 1.26 3.20 -26.22
N TYR A 31 1.26 2.37 -27.27
CA TYR A 31 2.48 1.72 -27.77
C TYR A 31 3.57 2.71 -28.20
N TYR A 32 3.18 3.94 -28.59
CA TYR A 32 4.13 5.00 -28.94
C TYR A 32 5.06 5.37 -27.77
N LEU A 33 4.73 5.03 -26.52
CA LEU A 33 5.60 5.28 -25.37
C LEU A 33 6.83 4.37 -25.36
N ARG A 34 6.80 3.23 -26.07
CA ARG A 34 7.94 2.29 -26.15
C ARG A 34 9.18 2.90 -26.79
N GLU A 35 8.97 3.78 -27.77
CA GLU A 35 10.03 4.44 -28.54
C GLU A 35 10.41 5.81 -27.95
N ARG A 36 9.69 6.28 -26.92
CA ARG A 36 9.91 7.60 -26.31
C ARG A 36 10.74 7.45 -25.05
N PHE A 37 11.71 8.34 -24.85
CA PHE A 37 12.60 8.31 -23.69
C PHE A 37 12.63 9.66 -22.95
N GLY A 38 13.01 9.61 -21.68
CA GLY A 38 13.19 10.79 -20.83
C GLY A 38 11.92 11.64 -20.66
N LYS A 39 12.07 12.97 -20.70
CA LYS A 39 10.97 13.93 -20.51
C LYS A 39 9.86 13.78 -21.57
N ALA A 40 10.18 13.26 -22.76
CA ALA A 40 9.23 13.09 -23.86
C ALA A 40 8.26 11.91 -23.65
N ALA A 41 8.64 10.92 -22.83
CA ALA A 41 7.76 9.79 -22.48
C ALA A 41 6.76 10.15 -21.37
N ARG A 42 6.99 11.26 -20.65
CA ARG A 42 6.17 11.63 -19.49
C ARG A 42 4.84 12.25 -19.94
N ILE A 43 3.75 11.57 -19.63
CA ILE A 43 2.40 12.12 -19.78
C ILE A 43 2.13 13.08 -18.62
N LYS A 44 1.74 14.32 -18.93
CA LYS A 44 1.30 15.28 -17.91
C LYS A 44 -0.04 14.82 -17.34
N GLY A 45 -0.12 14.77 -16.01
CA GLY A 45 -1.32 14.36 -15.29
C GLY A 45 -1.40 15.01 -13.93
N THR A 46 -2.61 15.03 -13.38
CA THR A 46 -2.84 15.50 -12.01
C THR A 46 -2.65 14.32 -11.06
N ARG A 47 -1.81 14.50 -10.04
CA ARG A 47 -1.65 13.50 -8.97
C ARG A 47 -2.90 13.55 -8.10
N LEU A 48 -3.55 12.41 -7.93
CA LEU A 48 -4.67 12.32 -7.02
C LEU A 48 -4.09 12.15 -5.61
N GLN A 49 -4.60 12.92 -4.65
CA GLN A 49 -4.33 12.68 -3.24
C GLN A 49 -5.15 11.45 -2.86
N ILE A 50 -4.47 10.36 -2.57
CA ILE A 50 -5.13 9.14 -2.09
C ILE A 50 -5.13 9.24 -0.57
N PRO A 51 -6.29 9.24 0.10
CA PRO A 51 -6.31 9.05 1.54
C PRO A 51 -5.77 7.64 1.85
N GLU A 52 -4.86 7.53 2.81
CA GLU A 52 -4.28 6.26 3.28
C GLU A 52 -5.40 5.32 3.75
N VAL A 53 -5.91 4.46 2.85
CA VAL A 53 -6.85 3.41 3.22
C VAL A 53 -6.03 2.25 3.78
N GLY A 54 -5.65 2.38 5.04
CA GLY A 54 -4.84 1.38 5.75
C GLY A 54 -4.54 1.64 7.23
N ALA A 55 -4.91 2.80 7.78
CA ALA A 55 -4.70 3.10 9.21
C ALA A 55 -5.86 2.63 10.12
N GLN A 56 -6.54 1.52 9.79
CA GLN A 56 -7.70 1.04 10.56
C GLN A 56 -7.57 -0.39 11.11
N SER A 57 -6.38 -0.99 11.09
CA SER A 57 -6.15 -2.29 11.78
C SER A 57 -5.27 -2.19 13.04
N GLN A 58 -4.58 -1.07 13.27
CA GLN A 58 -3.68 -0.96 14.44
C GLN A 58 -4.38 -0.52 15.73
N VAL A 59 -5.58 0.08 15.66
CA VAL A 59 -6.23 0.66 16.85
C VAL A 59 -6.85 -0.41 17.77
N ILE A 60 -7.15 -1.60 17.25
CA ILE A 60 -7.79 -2.68 18.03
C ILE A 60 -6.77 -3.43 18.92
N GLN A 61 -5.46 -3.40 18.61
CA GLN A 61 -4.47 -4.20 19.34
C GLN A 61 -3.79 -3.47 20.52
N LEU A 62 -3.98 -2.15 20.69
CA LEU A 62 -3.40 -1.42 21.82
C LEU A 62 -4.26 -1.47 23.10
N SER A 63 -5.51 -1.90 23.02
CA SER A 63 -6.41 -1.94 24.20
C SER A 63 -6.38 -3.24 25.00
N GLU A 64 -5.77 -4.32 24.49
CA GLU A 64 -5.75 -5.61 25.22
C GLU A 64 -4.51 -5.83 26.09
N ASN A 65 -3.44 -5.02 25.95
CA ASN A 65 -2.19 -5.22 26.68
C ASN A 65 -2.01 -4.32 27.93
N ALA A 66 -3.07 -3.65 28.39
CA ALA A 66 -3.02 -2.70 29.51
C ALA A 66 -3.65 -3.21 30.81
N GLU A 67 -3.79 -4.53 31.00
CA GLU A 67 -4.17 -5.11 32.29
C GLU A 67 -3.08 -6.04 32.82
N THR A 68 -2.09 -5.46 33.50
CA THR A 68 -1.58 -6.04 34.76
C THR A 68 -2.00 -5.06 35.85
N PRO A 69 -2.51 -5.50 37.01
CA PRO A 69 -1.55 -5.82 38.07
C PRO A 69 -2.03 -6.79 39.17
N ALA A 70 -1.02 -7.30 39.91
CA ALA A 70 -1.00 -7.45 41.37
C ALA A 70 -1.10 -8.87 42.02
N LYS A 71 0.00 -9.18 42.71
CA LYS A 71 0.18 -9.94 43.97
C LYS A 71 0.04 -11.47 43.96
N GLU A 72 1.20 -12.12 44.03
CA GLU A 72 1.44 -13.15 45.05
C GLU A 72 2.88 -13.00 45.60
N GLU A 73 2.99 -12.28 46.72
CA GLU A 73 4.12 -12.35 47.64
C GLU A 73 3.93 -13.57 48.56
N ALA A 74 5.07 -14.16 48.96
CA ALA A 74 5.32 -14.94 50.17
C ALA A 74 5.16 -16.47 50.12
N LYS A 75 6.29 -17.15 49.88
CA LYS A 75 6.97 -17.95 50.94
C LYS A 75 8.38 -18.38 50.52
N GLU A 76 9.39 -17.66 51.00
CA GLU A 76 10.65 -18.26 51.45
C GLU A 76 10.48 -18.64 52.94
N PRO A 77 11.22 -19.60 53.55
CA PRO A 77 12.68 -19.69 53.41
C PRO A 77 13.36 -21.08 53.62
N THR A 78 14.66 -21.11 53.33
CA THR A 78 15.75 -21.96 53.91
C THR A 78 15.63 -23.49 53.87
N THR A 79 16.50 -24.13 53.07
CA THR A 79 17.56 -25.10 53.49
C THR A 79 18.41 -25.46 52.27
#